data_AF-A0A956SWC0-F1
#
_entry.id   AF-A0A956SWC0-F1
#
_cell.length_a   1.000
_cell.length_b   1.000
_cell.length_c   1.000
_cell.angle_alpha   90.00
_cell.angle_beta   90.00
_cell.angle_gamma   90.00
#
_symmetry.space_group_name_H-M   'P 1'
#
loop_
_entity.id
_entity.type
_entity.pdbx_description
1 polymer ?
#
loop_
_entity_poly.entity_id
_entity_poly.type
_entity_poly.pdbx_seq_one_letter_code
_entity_poly.pdbx_strand_id
1 'polypeptide(L)'
;AGFGVDVGDYPFWLLTARSMQYSWGGNAGLQMIHEVAKNVAGHGGVVMNPQAARKLGLKEGDRVEVRNLRNGETNHAVAGPDGVFRLPIPADVGDPVAITVRDGATGAEIFSDVTPALTKGLGLKRGSKDIRRLFGIAQTALEPGDPGSYARHVFQEPLPGFPPSNVLSVSTIGDMNVPVSTGIAYARALGTLDYSHPDPDYAGKTDNEALIDAGVIEGLEHTRRYTVREGGVDVPVLFDPSDFDNGTDGLGAPGFRDFGEPPLRPRVLSKPTGAPDSDAVGVSGMSLPYLAREGEHGFLFSSPFKAFNIDNFMINQIAWYFVTGGHEIRDDPCLHDSSCEFLFTRAPE
;
A
#
# COMPACT_ATOMS: atom_id res chain seq x y z
N ALA A 1 -16.82 18.84 -19.20
CA ALA A 1 -17.77 18.72 -20.33
C ALA A 1 -17.03 18.09 -21.50
N GLY A 2 -17.32 16.83 -21.86
CA GLY A 2 -16.49 16.10 -22.84
C GLY A 2 -17.21 15.15 -23.79
N PHE A 3 -18.47 14.77 -23.56
CA PHE A 3 -19.15 13.78 -24.41
C PHE A 3 -20.60 14.11 -24.81
N GLY A 4 -21.15 15.27 -24.43
CA GLY A 4 -22.52 15.64 -24.81
C GLY A 4 -23.62 14.71 -24.25
N VAL A 5 -23.32 13.97 -23.19
CA VAL A 5 -24.22 13.04 -22.50
C VAL A 5 -24.40 13.48 -21.05
N ASP A 6 -25.64 13.44 -20.55
CA ASP A 6 -25.94 13.64 -19.14
C ASP A 6 -25.61 12.36 -18.36
N VAL A 7 -24.79 12.50 -17.31
CA VAL A 7 -24.37 11.37 -16.46
C VAL A 7 -25.57 10.76 -15.74
N GLY A 8 -26.64 11.53 -15.51
CA GLY A 8 -27.88 11.04 -14.90
C GLY A 8 -28.68 10.07 -15.78
N ASP A 9 -28.42 10.02 -17.08
CA ASP A 9 -29.15 9.17 -18.02
C ASP A 9 -28.70 7.71 -17.98
N TYR A 10 -27.52 7.43 -17.41
CA TYR A 10 -26.93 6.10 -17.38
C TYR A 10 -27.08 5.44 -16.00
N PRO A 11 -27.70 4.25 -15.90
CA PRO A 11 -27.88 3.55 -14.62
C PRO A 11 -26.58 2.96 -14.05
N PHE A 12 -25.46 3.09 -14.75
CA PHE A 12 -24.16 2.52 -14.42
C PHE A 12 -23.03 3.54 -14.63
N TRP A 13 -21.91 3.28 -13.96
CA TRP A 13 -20.70 4.09 -14.03
C TRP A 13 -19.58 3.20 -14.55
N LEU A 14 -18.99 3.55 -15.70
CA LEU A 14 -17.74 2.92 -16.12
C LEU A 14 -16.57 3.73 -15.56
N LEU A 15 -15.99 3.23 -14.48
CA LEU A 15 -14.84 3.86 -13.83
C LEU A 15 -13.58 3.11 -14.25
N THR A 16 -12.72 3.74 -15.06
CA THR A 16 -11.34 3.27 -15.20
C THR A 16 -10.44 4.16 -14.37
N ALA A 17 -9.80 3.56 -13.37
CA ALA A 17 -8.79 4.20 -12.56
C ALA A 17 -7.55 3.31 -12.56
N ARG A 18 -6.37 3.93 -12.64
CA ARG A 18 -5.10 3.26 -12.41
C ARG A 18 -5.09 2.84 -10.95
N SER A 19 -4.87 1.56 -10.67
CA SER A 19 -4.74 1.11 -9.29
C SER A 19 -3.29 1.36 -8.87
N MET A 20 -3.09 2.02 -7.73
CA MET A 20 -1.77 2.30 -7.16
C MET A 20 -1.00 0.99 -6.88
N GLN A 21 -1.71 -0.12 -6.71
CA GLN A 21 -1.14 -1.46 -6.62
C GLN A 21 -0.38 -1.87 -7.89
N TYR A 22 -0.62 -1.25 -9.04
CA TYR A 22 0.19 -1.42 -10.27
C TYR A 22 1.07 -0.21 -10.58
N SER A 23 1.22 0.73 -9.63
CA SER A 23 2.06 1.91 -9.80
C SER A 23 3.50 1.47 -10.11
N TRP A 24 4.12 2.15 -11.08
CA TRP A 24 5.50 1.89 -11.54
C TRP A 24 5.76 0.50 -12.15
N GLY A 25 4.72 -0.33 -12.36
CA GLY A 25 4.85 -1.64 -13.02
C GLY A 25 5.52 -2.74 -12.18
N GLY A 26 6.37 -2.39 -11.21
CA GLY A 26 7.09 -3.35 -10.36
C GLY A 26 6.19 -4.31 -9.58
N ASN A 27 5.01 -3.86 -9.19
CA ASN A 27 4.05 -4.67 -8.45
C ASN A 27 3.23 -5.61 -9.35
N ALA A 28 3.28 -5.45 -10.69
CA ALA A 28 2.44 -6.24 -11.61
C ALA A 28 2.79 -7.74 -11.66
N GLY A 29 4.02 -8.09 -11.25
CA GLY A 29 4.50 -9.47 -11.15
C GLY A 29 4.16 -10.17 -9.83
N LEU A 30 3.77 -9.43 -8.80
CA LEU A 30 3.52 -9.96 -7.46
C LEU A 30 2.09 -10.54 -7.37
N GLN A 31 1.99 -11.83 -7.02
CA GLN A 31 0.71 -12.54 -6.97
C GLN A 31 -0.25 -11.96 -5.92
N MET A 32 0.30 -11.55 -4.77
CA MET A 32 -0.45 -10.91 -3.68
C MET A 32 -1.02 -9.56 -4.14
N ILE A 33 -0.26 -8.77 -4.89
CA ILE A 33 -0.73 -7.51 -5.48
C ILE A 33 -1.89 -7.76 -6.44
N HIS A 34 -1.85 -8.83 -7.24
CA HIS A 34 -2.98 -9.19 -8.10
C HIS A 34 -4.24 -9.52 -7.30
N GLU A 35 -4.12 -10.15 -6.13
CA GLU A 35 -5.25 -10.40 -5.24
C GLU A 35 -5.76 -9.13 -4.57
N VAL A 36 -4.87 -8.29 -4.03
CA VAL A 36 -5.22 -6.98 -3.44
C VAL A 36 -5.88 -6.07 -4.48
N ALA A 37 -5.34 -5.99 -5.70
CA ALA A 37 -5.87 -5.15 -6.77
C ALA A 37 -7.25 -5.58 -7.28
N LYS A 38 -7.67 -6.84 -7.05
CA LYS A 38 -9.05 -7.28 -7.31
C LYS A 38 -10.04 -6.76 -6.26
N ASN A 39 -9.56 -6.40 -5.07
CA ASN A 39 -10.39 -6.00 -3.93
C ASN A 39 -10.49 -4.48 -3.76
N VAL A 40 -9.80 -3.68 -4.58
CA VAL A 40 -9.87 -2.21 -4.52
C VAL A 40 -11.23 -1.71 -5.01
N ALA A 41 -11.95 -0.99 -4.15
CA ALA A 41 -13.25 -0.40 -4.49
C ALA A 41 -13.10 0.74 -5.53
N GLY A 42 -14.08 0.86 -6.43
CA GLY A 42 -14.19 2.00 -7.37
C GLY A 42 -13.23 1.99 -8.58
N HIS A 43 -12.53 0.89 -8.84
CA HIS A 43 -11.53 0.80 -9.90
C HIS A 43 -11.88 -0.21 -11.01
N GLY A 44 -11.77 0.21 -12.27
CA GLY A 44 -11.50 -0.66 -13.41
C GLY A 44 -12.63 -1.59 -13.87
N GLY A 45 -13.89 -1.17 -13.78
CA GLY A 45 -15.03 -1.98 -14.23
C GLY A 45 -16.34 -1.20 -14.36
N VAL A 46 -17.37 -1.91 -14.82
CA VAL A 46 -18.76 -1.43 -14.77
C VAL A 46 -19.23 -1.50 -13.33
N VAL A 47 -19.64 -0.37 -12.77
CA VAL A 47 -20.16 -0.25 -11.41
C VAL A 47 -21.64 0.12 -11.48
N MET A 48 -22.48 -0.68 -10.85
CA MET A 48 -23.91 -0.39 -10.80
C MET A 48 -24.20 0.75 -9.82
N ASN A 49 -24.95 1.77 -10.26
CA ASN A 49 -25.41 2.82 -9.36
C ASN A 49 -26.48 2.24 -8.40
N PRO A 50 -26.33 2.38 -7.07
CA PRO A 50 -27.29 1.80 -6.12
C PRO A 50 -28.73 2.34 -6.25
N GLN A 51 -28.90 3.62 -6.60
CA GLN A 51 -30.24 4.20 -6.83
C GLN A 51 -30.87 3.66 -8.11
N ALA A 52 -30.07 3.51 -9.17
CA ALA A 52 -30.55 2.93 -10.42
C ALA A 52 -30.88 1.44 -10.29
N ALA A 53 -30.08 0.66 -9.54
CA ALA A 53 -30.37 -0.74 -9.24
C ALA A 53 -31.75 -0.91 -8.59
N ARG A 54 -32.07 -0.06 -7.61
CA ARG A 54 -33.40 -0.03 -6.99
C ARG A 54 -34.51 0.35 -7.97
N LYS A 55 -34.29 1.36 -8.82
CA LYS A 55 -35.27 1.76 -9.85
C LYS A 55 -35.53 0.66 -10.88
N LEU A 56 -34.50 -0.09 -11.25
CA LEU A 56 -34.56 -1.22 -12.18
C LEU A 56 -35.05 -2.51 -11.53
N GLY A 57 -35.25 -2.52 -10.21
CA GLY A 57 -35.73 -3.68 -9.46
C GLY A 57 -34.74 -4.84 -9.40
N LEU A 58 -33.44 -4.56 -9.54
CA LEU A 58 -32.39 -5.58 -9.46
C LEU A 58 -32.30 -6.13 -8.03
N LYS A 59 -31.99 -7.43 -7.93
CA LYS A 59 -31.95 -8.16 -6.67
C LYS A 59 -30.62 -8.91 -6.54
N GLU A 60 -30.30 -9.26 -5.30
CA GLU A 60 -29.23 -10.20 -5.03
C GLU A 60 -29.50 -11.53 -5.77
N GLY A 61 -28.47 -12.05 -6.45
CA GLY A 61 -28.57 -13.27 -7.23
C GLY A 61 -28.82 -13.07 -8.72
N ASP A 62 -29.14 -11.85 -9.18
CA ASP A 62 -29.30 -11.57 -10.62
C ASP A 62 -28.00 -11.78 -11.38
N ARG A 63 -28.09 -12.35 -12.58
CA ARG A 63 -26.94 -12.66 -13.44
C ARG A 63 -26.62 -11.45 -14.30
N VAL A 64 -25.35 -11.04 -14.28
CA VAL A 64 -24.85 -9.90 -15.05
C VAL A 64 -23.86 -10.41 -16.08
N GLU A 65 -24.02 -9.97 -17.32
CA GLU A 65 -23.06 -10.14 -18.41
C GLU A 65 -22.60 -8.76 -18.88
N VAL A 66 -21.30 -8.59 -19.03
CA VAL A 66 -20.71 -7.41 -19.66
C VAL A 66 -19.86 -7.87 -20.83
N ARG A 67 -20.09 -7.29 -21.99
CA ARG A 67 -19.36 -7.61 -23.22
C ARG A 67 -18.85 -6.33 -23.89
N ASN A 68 -17.55 -6.27 -24.16
CA ASN A 68 -17.02 -5.24 -25.02
C ASN A 68 -17.22 -5.67 -26.49
N LEU A 69 -18.05 -4.93 -27.22
CA LEU A 69 -18.43 -5.25 -28.59
C LEU A 69 -17.31 -4.96 -29.60
N ARG A 70 -16.29 -4.17 -29.24
CA ARG A 70 -15.13 -3.92 -30.10
C ARG A 70 -14.15 -5.09 -30.10
N ASN A 71 -13.74 -5.55 -28.92
CA ASN A 71 -12.72 -6.61 -28.81
C ASN A 71 -13.31 -8.01 -28.58
N GLY A 72 -14.63 -8.12 -28.35
CA GLY A 72 -15.33 -9.39 -28.17
C GLY A 72 -15.19 -9.99 -26.76
N GLU A 73 -14.42 -9.37 -25.87
CA GLU A 73 -14.25 -9.85 -24.50
C GLU A 73 -15.57 -9.82 -23.75
N THR A 74 -15.79 -10.84 -22.92
CA THR A 74 -17.02 -11.00 -22.12
C THR A 74 -16.64 -11.38 -20.69
N ASN A 75 -17.38 -10.87 -19.73
CA ASN A 75 -17.25 -11.24 -18.33
C ASN A 75 -18.63 -11.38 -17.69
N HIS A 76 -18.72 -12.13 -16.59
CA HIS A 76 -19.98 -12.37 -15.87
C HIS A 76 -19.82 -12.10 -14.36
N ALA A 77 -20.90 -11.61 -13.74
CA ALA A 77 -21.04 -11.44 -12.30
C ALA A 77 -22.41 -11.91 -11.82
N VAL A 78 -22.53 -12.03 -10.50
CA VAL A 78 -23.81 -12.11 -9.80
C VAL A 78 -23.97 -10.81 -9.02
N ALA A 79 -25.17 -10.22 -9.07
CA ALA A 79 -25.49 -9.04 -8.27
C ALA A 79 -25.48 -9.39 -6.78
N GLY A 80 -24.79 -8.59 -5.99
CA GLY A 80 -24.74 -8.72 -4.54
C GLY A 80 -25.96 -8.11 -3.84
N PRO A 81 -25.88 -7.90 -2.52
CA PRO A 81 -26.93 -7.21 -1.76
C PRO A 81 -27.32 -5.88 -2.44
N ASP A 82 -28.61 -5.55 -2.40
CA ASP A 82 -29.20 -4.37 -3.07
C ASP A 82 -29.08 -4.34 -4.62
N GLY A 83 -28.77 -5.48 -5.25
CA GLY A 83 -28.71 -5.60 -6.71
C GLY A 83 -27.49 -4.89 -7.33
N VAL A 84 -26.49 -4.52 -6.52
CA VAL A 84 -25.28 -3.87 -7.02
C VAL A 84 -24.24 -4.90 -7.45
N PHE A 85 -23.47 -4.54 -8.48
CA PHE A 85 -22.39 -5.37 -9.00
C PHE A 85 -21.22 -4.51 -9.45
N ARG A 86 -20.06 -5.16 -9.54
CA ARG A 86 -18.83 -4.60 -10.10
C ARG A 86 -18.19 -5.64 -10.99
N LEU A 87 -17.94 -5.27 -12.25
CA LEU A 87 -17.39 -6.24 -13.21
C LEU A 87 -16.32 -5.60 -14.08
N PRO A 88 -15.05 -6.05 -14.01
CA PRO A 88 -14.01 -5.57 -14.89
C PRO A 88 -14.19 -6.12 -16.30
N ILE A 89 -13.99 -5.27 -17.31
CA ILE A 89 -13.97 -5.65 -18.73
C ILE A 89 -12.78 -4.96 -19.42
N PRO A 90 -12.00 -5.64 -20.27
CA PRO A 90 -10.97 -4.99 -21.07
C PRO A 90 -11.62 -3.99 -22.02
N ALA A 91 -11.28 -2.71 -21.89
CA ALA A 91 -11.81 -1.65 -22.75
C ALA A 91 -10.80 -0.50 -22.89
N ASP A 92 -10.97 0.27 -23.96
CA ASP A 92 -10.34 1.58 -24.18
C ASP A 92 -11.41 2.64 -24.50
N VAL A 93 -11.04 3.92 -24.47
CA VAL A 93 -11.96 5.04 -24.70
C VAL A 93 -12.70 4.90 -26.03
N GLY A 94 -14.02 5.02 -25.99
CA GLY A 94 -14.91 4.87 -27.14
C GLY A 94 -15.29 3.42 -27.48
N ASP A 95 -14.89 2.42 -26.68
CA ASP A 95 -15.33 1.05 -26.87
C ASP A 95 -16.82 0.88 -26.49
N PRO A 96 -17.67 0.32 -27.35
CA PRO A 96 -19.05 -0.02 -27.01
C PRO A 96 -19.10 -1.23 -26.07
N VAL A 97 -19.65 -1.03 -24.88
CA VAL A 97 -19.79 -2.05 -23.83
C VAL A 97 -21.27 -2.37 -23.64
N ALA A 98 -21.67 -3.58 -24.02
CA ALA A 98 -23.00 -4.12 -23.76
C ALA A 98 -23.08 -4.67 -22.33
N ILE A 99 -24.15 -4.35 -21.63
CA ILE A 99 -24.44 -4.82 -20.28
C ILE A 99 -25.82 -5.47 -20.33
N THR A 100 -25.92 -6.73 -19.94
CA THR A 100 -27.18 -7.47 -19.87
C THR A 100 -27.34 -8.04 -18.47
N VAL A 101 -28.48 -7.76 -17.84
CA VAL A 101 -28.86 -8.28 -16.52
C VAL A 101 -30.07 -9.19 -16.69
N ARG A 102 -29.98 -10.40 -16.13
CA ARG A 102 -31.02 -11.43 -16.18
C ARG A 102 -31.39 -11.85 -14.77
N ASP A 103 -32.68 -12.12 -14.55
CA ASP A 103 -33.20 -12.65 -13.30
C ASP A 103 -32.51 -13.97 -12.95
N GLY A 104 -31.99 -14.06 -11.73
CA GLY A 104 -31.16 -15.19 -11.31
C GLY A 104 -31.87 -16.54 -11.31
N ALA A 105 -33.19 -16.55 -11.11
CA ALA A 105 -34.01 -17.75 -10.97
C ALA A 105 -34.62 -18.21 -12.30
N THR A 106 -35.12 -17.24 -13.09
CA THR A 106 -35.88 -17.50 -14.32
C THR A 106 -35.04 -17.34 -15.59
N GLY A 107 -33.93 -16.59 -15.53
CA GLY A 107 -33.11 -16.24 -16.69
C GLY A 107 -33.74 -15.17 -17.59
N ALA A 108 -34.91 -14.64 -17.22
CA ALA A 108 -35.58 -13.57 -17.96
C ALA A 108 -34.71 -12.32 -17.97
N GLU A 109 -34.67 -11.62 -19.10
CA GLU A 109 -33.95 -10.36 -19.21
C GLU A 109 -34.65 -9.28 -18.38
N ILE A 110 -33.92 -8.66 -17.47
CA ILE A 110 -34.39 -7.52 -16.67
C ILE A 110 -34.02 -6.23 -17.39
N PHE A 111 -32.77 -6.15 -17.88
CA PHE A 111 -32.22 -4.95 -18.46
C PHE A 111 -31.13 -5.30 -19.48
N SER A 112 -31.07 -4.57 -20.58
CA SER A 112 -29.94 -4.62 -21.51
C SER A 112 -29.70 -3.23 -22.11
N ASP A 113 -28.44 -2.80 -22.12
CA ASP A 113 -28.04 -1.50 -22.68
C ASP A 113 -26.60 -1.52 -23.19
N VAL A 114 -26.24 -0.54 -24.01
CA VAL A 114 -24.89 -0.37 -24.56
C VAL A 114 -24.38 1.03 -24.23
N THR A 115 -23.22 1.08 -23.57
CA THR A 115 -22.58 2.34 -23.20
C THR A 115 -21.18 2.43 -23.79
N PRO A 116 -20.72 3.61 -24.23
CA PRO A 116 -19.33 3.80 -24.60
C PRO A 116 -18.44 3.80 -23.36
N ALA A 117 -17.22 3.31 -23.50
CA ALA A 117 -16.18 3.49 -22.50
C ALA A 117 -15.67 4.93 -22.51
N LEU A 118 -15.78 5.63 -21.38
CA LEU A 118 -15.52 7.08 -21.32
C LEU A 118 -14.07 7.45 -21.04
N THR A 119 -13.21 6.48 -20.75
CA THR A 119 -11.86 6.71 -20.21
C THR A 119 -10.83 5.83 -20.91
N LYS A 120 -9.61 6.36 -21.03
CA LYS A 120 -8.51 5.69 -21.74
C LYS A 120 -8.01 4.48 -20.95
N GLY A 121 -8.00 3.32 -21.59
CA GLY A 121 -7.48 2.07 -21.07
C GLY A 121 -6.37 1.50 -21.98
N LEU A 122 -5.98 0.26 -21.71
CA LEU A 122 -5.05 -0.49 -22.58
C LEU A 122 -5.77 -1.58 -23.38
N GLY A 123 -7.10 -1.74 -23.20
CA GLY A 123 -7.85 -2.83 -23.84
C GLY A 123 -7.45 -4.24 -23.39
N LEU A 124 -6.62 -4.37 -22.35
CA LEU A 124 -6.09 -5.65 -21.87
C LEU A 124 -6.78 -6.13 -20.59
N LYS A 125 -6.95 -7.45 -20.46
CA LYS A 125 -7.47 -8.09 -19.26
C LYS A 125 -6.51 -7.92 -18.09
N ARG A 126 -7.00 -7.40 -16.97
CA ARG A 126 -6.23 -7.26 -15.72
C ARG A 126 -5.74 -8.62 -15.24
N GLY A 127 -4.52 -8.66 -14.73
CA GLY A 127 -3.90 -9.89 -14.23
C GLY A 127 -3.73 -10.99 -15.28
N SER A 128 -3.82 -10.66 -16.57
CA SER A 128 -3.50 -11.56 -17.66
C SER A 128 -1.98 -11.67 -17.85
N LYS A 129 -1.54 -12.71 -18.57
CA LYS A 129 -0.12 -12.82 -18.96
C LYS A 129 0.28 -11.65 -19.86
N ASP A 130 -0.63 -11.13 -20.68
CA ASP A 130 -0.33 -10.11 -21.69
C ASP A 130 -0.11 -8.74 -21.06
N ILE A 131 -0.92 -8.35 -20.07
CA ILE A 131 -0.68 -7.08 -19.35
C ILE A 131 0.58 -7.15 -18.47
N ARG A 132 0.89 -8.32 -17.88
CA ARG A 132 2.15 -8.53 -17.15
C ARG A 132 3.38 -8.43 -18.06
N ARG A 133 3.31 -9.02 -19.25
CA ARG A 133 4.37 -8.91 -20.28
C ARG A 133 4.52 -7.48 -20.77
N LEU A 134 3.41 -6.79 -21.05
CA LEU A 134 3.43 -5.40 -21.47
C LEU A 134 4.08 -4.52 -20.41
N PHE A 135 3.69 -4.66 -19.14
CA PHE A 135 4.32 -3.91 -18.06
C PHE A 135 5.79 -4.28 -17.87
N GLY A 136 6.18 -5.54 -17.91
CA GLY A 136 7.60 -5.92 -17.81
C GLY A 136 8.47 -5.30 -18.92
N ILE A 137 7.97 -5.22 -20.16
CA ILE A 137 8.68 -4.60 -21.29
C ILE A 137 8.65 -3.07 -21.20
N ALA A 138 7.49 -2.48 -20.88
CA ALA A 138 7.38 -1.03 -20.75
C ALA A 138 8.21 -0.51 -19.57
N GLN A 139 8.29 -1.29 -18.49
CA GLN A 139 9.08 -0.97 -17.30
C GLN A 139 10.57 -0.96 -17.62
N THR A 140 11.08 -1.89 -18.43
CA THR A 140 12.50 -1.87 -18.84
C THR A 140 12.89 -0.61 -19.65
N ALA A 141 11.93 0.08 -20.26
CA ALA A 141 12.17 1.35 -20.94
C ALA A 141 12.12 2.58 -20.01
N LEU A 142 11.38 2.50 -18.90
CA LEU A 142 11.20 3.61 -17.94
C LEU A 142 12.12 3.50 -16.72
N GLU A 143 12.42 2.27 -16.32
CA GLU A 143 13.22 1.89 -15.17
C GLU A 143 14.36 1.02 -15.66
N PRO A 144 15.60 1.55 -15.71
CA PRO A 144 16.76 0.78 -16.16
C PRO A 144 17.09 -0.41 -15.25
N GLY A 145 16.43 -0.56 -14.10
CA GLY A 145 16.41 -1.80 -13.32
C GLY A 145 15.53 -1.71 -12.08
N ASP A 146 15.29 -2.87 -11.47
CA ASP A 146 14.51 -3.01 -10.23
C ASP A 146 15.29 -2.42 -9.04
N PRO A 147 14.68 -1.58 -8.18
CA PRO A 147 15.38 -0.96 -7.06
C PRO A 147 15.97 -1.98 -6.07
N GLY A 148 15.37 -3.17 -5.92
CA GLY A 148 15.93 -4.27 -5.15
C GLY A 148 17.24 -4.81 -5.73
N SER A 149 17.47 -4.68 -7.04
CA SER A 149 18.76 -5.03 -7.67
C SER A 149 19.88 -4.04 -7.34
N TYR A 150 19.52 -2.78 -7.04
CA TYR A 150 20.48 -1.75 -6.64
C TYR A 150 20.59 -1.58 -5.14
N ALA A 151 19.65 -2.10 -4.35
CA ALA A 151 19.56 -1.89 -2.91
C ALA A 151 20.87 -2.28 -2.19
N ARG A 152 21.42 -3.46 -2.49
CA ARG A 152 22.70 -3.92 -1.93
C ARG A 152 23.88 -3.03 -2.33
N HIS A 153 23.79 -2.34 -3.45
CA HIS A 153 24.83 -1.44 -3.95
C HIS A 153 24.77 -0.03 -3.36
N VAL A 154 23.77 0.29 -2.53
CA VAL A 154 23.65 1.61 -1.89
C VAL A 154 24.78 1.84 -0.88
N PHE A 155 25.07 0.85 -0.03
CA PHE A 155 26.18 0.94 0.93
C PHE A 155 26.89 -0.38 1.22
N GLN A 156 26.22 -1.53 1.09
CA GLN A 156 26.80 -2.83 1.41
C GLN A 156 27.86 -3.29 0.41
N GLU A 157 27.59 -3.14 -0.88
CA GLU A 157 28.51 -3.49 -1.97
C GLU A 157 28.53 -2.37 -3.02
N PRO A 158 29.06 -1.18 -2.71
CA PRO A 158 28.98 -0.05 -3.61
C PRO A 158 29.63 -0.33 -4.97
N LEU A 159 29.01 0.15 -6.04
CA LEU A 159 29.55 0.02 -7.39
C LEU A 159 30.81 0.89 -7.58
N PRO A 160 31.74 0.52 -8.47
CA PRO A 160 32.92 1.33 -8.75
C PRO A 160 32.54 2.78 -9.12
N GLY A 161 33.08 3.75 -8.37
CA GLY A 161 32.81 5.19 -8.55
C GLY A 161 31.58 5.73 -7.81
N PHE A 162 30.85 4.87 -7.08
CA PHE A 162 29.70 5.26 -6.26
C PHE A 162 30.02 4.96 -4.78
N PRO A 163 30.28 5.97 -3.93
CA PRO A 163 30.52 5.73 -2.51
C PRO A 163 29.24 5.28 -1.79
N PRO A 164 29.37 4.61 -0.62
CA PRO A 164 28.23 4.30 0.24
C PRO A 164 27.34 5.52 0.50
N SER A 165 26.03 5.31 0.57
CA SER A 165 25.04 6.35 0.85
C SER A 165 24.12 5.98 2.01
N ASN A 166 23.75 6.98 2.80
CA ASN A 166 22.85 6.83 3.94
C ASN A 166 21.38 6.78 3.45
N VAL A 167 20.60 5.80 3.89
CA VAL A 167 19.18 5.65 3.53
C VAL A 167 18.30 5.44 4.75
N LEU A 168 17.30 6.31 4.89
CA LEU A 168 16.17 6.10 5.79
C LEU A 168 14.96 5.67 4.96
N SER A 169 14.62 4.38 5.02
CA SER A 169 13.40 3.87 4.40
C SER A 169 12.23 4.08 5.35
N VAL A 170 11.13 4.64 4.86
CA VAL A 170 9.93 4.87 5.66
C VAL A 170 8.77 4.15 5.00
N SER A 171 8.06 3.33 5.75
CA SER A 171 6.86 2.65 5.27
C SER A 171 5.83 2.65 6.37
N THR A 172 4.66 3.20 6.09
CA THR A 172 3.58 3.30 7.07
C THR A 172 2.92 1.94 7.25
N ILE A 173 2.61 1.61 8.50
CA ILE A 173 1.93 0.36 8.84
C ILE A 173 0.55 0.31 8.18
N GLY A 174 0.23 -0.83 7.56
CA GLY A 174 -1.07 -1.07 6.92
C GLY A 174 -1.33 -0.29 5.64
N ASP A 175 -0.32 0.33 5.04
CA ASP A 175 -0.48 0.94 3.72
C ASP A 175 -0.87 -0.12 2.69
N MET A 176 -2.04 0.04 2.05
CA MET A 176 -2.53 -0.84 0.99
C MET A 176 -2.45 -0.23 -0.41
N ASN A 177 -2.05 1.05 -0.51
CA ASN A 177 -1.77 1.74 -1.76
C ASN A 177 -0.34 1.43 -2.23
N VAL A 178 0.62 1.49 -1.30
CA VAL A 178 2.00 0.99 -1.46
C VAL A 178 2.26 0.00 -0.32
N PRO A 179 2.01 -1.31 -0.56
CA PRO A 179 2.06 -2.32 0.50
C PRO A 179 3.28 -2.24 1.39
N VAL A 180 3.06 -2.22 2.71
CA VAL A 180 4.14 -2.20 3.72
C VAL A 180 5.15 -3.34 3.49
N SER A 181 4.67 -4.49 2.99
CA SER A 181 5.51 -5.62 2.56
C SER A 181 6.55 -5.27 1.50
N THR A 182 6.26 -4.34 0.59
CA THR A 182 7.21 -3.85 -0.43
C THR A 182 8.34 -3.07 0.23
N GLY A 183 8.02 -2.19 1.19
CA GLY A 183 9.01 -1.45 1.98
C GLY A 183 9.91 -2.38 2.80
N ILE A 184 9.30 -3.35 3.48
CA ILE A 184 10.02 -4.38 4.25
C ILE A 184 10.91 -5.25 3.34
N ALA A 185 10.43 -5.60 2.14
CA ALA A 185 11.24 -6.32 1.16
C ALA A 185 12.44 -5.49 0.68
N TYR A 186 12.24 -4.20 0.42
CA TYR A 186 13.34 -3.29 0.07
C TYR A 186 14.34 -3.15 1.21
N ALA A 187 13.89 -3.01 2.46
CA ALA A 187 14.76 -2.93 3.64
C ALA A 187 15.62 -4.19 3.83
N ARG A 188 15.09 -5.39 3.51
CA ARG A 188 15.89 -6.63 3.48
C ARG A 188 16.92 -6.64 2.37
N ALA A 189 16.56 -6.19 1.17
CA ALA A 189 17.47 -6.13 0.03
C ALA A 189 18.59 -5.08 0.24
N LEU A 190 18.25 -3.97 0.89
CA LEU A 190 19.17 -2.94 1.35
C LEU A 190 20.05 -3.45 2.51
N GLY A 191 19.51 -4.40 3.28
CA GLY A 191 20.08 -5.01 4.46
C GLY A 191 20.10 -4.11 5.68
N THR A 192 19.12 -3.19 5.78
CA THR A 192 18.79 -2.51 7.03
C THR A 192 17.95 -3.40 7.94
N LEU A 193 17.15 -4.33 7.39
CA LEU A 193 16.39 -5.33 8.14
C LEU A 193 17.07 -6.69 8.05
N ASP A 194 17.51 -7.25 9.19
CA ASP A 194 18.15 -8.57 9.21
C ASP A 194 17.11 -9.70 9.03
N TYR A 195 17.51 -10.72 8.28
CA TYR A 195 16.70 -11.91 7.99
C TYR A 195 17.52 -13.21 8.05
N SER A 196 18.80 -13.12 8.42
CA SER A 196 19.73 -14.25 8.45
C SER A 196 20.36 -14.47 9.81
N HIS A 197 20.43 -13.45 10.65
CA HIS A 197 21.03 -13.53 11.98
C HIS A 197 19.95 -13.42 13.07
N PRO A 198 19.81 -14.45 13.92
CA PRO A 198 18.96 -14.39 15.10
C PRO A 198 19.28 -13.19 15.98
N ASP A 199 18.25 -12.48 16.40
CA ASP A 199 18.33 -11.40 17.38
C ASP A 199 17.91 -11.92 18.78
N PRO A 200 18.81 -11.85 19.79
CA PRO A 200 18.48 -12.18 21.17
C PRO A 200 17.28 -11.41 21.75
N ASP A 201 17.01 -10.20 21.27
CA ASP A 201 15.92 -9.34 21.75
C ASP A 201 14.53 -9.87 21.35
N TYR A 202 14.46 -10.71 20.32
CA TYR A 202 13.21 -11.32 19.80
C TYR A 202 13.22 -12.84 19.94
N ALA A 203 13.65 -13.33 21.10
CA ALA A 203 13.68 -14.75 21.45
C ALA A 203 14.45 -15.65 20.44
N GLY A 204 15.50 -15.10 19.81
CA GLY A 204 16.32 -15.82 18.82
C GLY A 204 15.68 -15.91 17.44
N LYS A 205 14.64 -15.12 17.16
CA LYS A 205 14.14 -14.88 15.81
C LYS A 205 14.95 -13.78 15.15
N THR A 206 15.00 -13.78 13.82
CA THR A 206 15.45 -12.61 13.05
C THR A 206 14.43 -11.48 13.14
N ASP A 207 14.85 -10.24 12.95
CA ASP A 207 13.95 -9.07 12.85
C ASP A 207 12.81 -9.31 11.87
N ASN A 208 13.12 -9.87 10.70
CA ASN A 208 12.13 -10.21 9.69
C ASN A 208 11.13 -11.27 10.18
N GLU A 209 11.57 -12.31 10.89
CA GLU A 209 10.68 -13.32 11.47
C GLU A 209 9.78 -12.73 12.56
N ALA A 210 10.30 -11.84 13.41
CA ALA A 210 9.51 -11.12 14.40
C ALA A 210 8.37 -10.31 13.72
N LEU A 211 8.67 -9.60 12.63
CA LEU A 211 7.66 -8.88 11.84
C LEU A 211 6.64 -9.81 11.15
N ILE A 212 7.05 -11.00 10.69
CA ILE A 212 6.14 -12.00 10.11
C ILE A 212 5.17 -12.52 11.16
N ASP A 213 5.70 -12.94 12.32
CA ASP A 213 4.91 -13.52 13.41
C ASP A 213 3.89 -12.52 13.94
N ALA A 214 4.32 -11.26 14.09
CA ALA A 214 3.47 -10.16 14.50
C ALA A 214 2.40 -9.79 13.45
N GLY A 215 2.49 -10.28 12.21
CA GLY A 215 1.55 -9.95 11.13
C GLY A 215 1.77 -8.57 10.50
N VAL A 216 2.93 -7.95 10.75
CA VAL A 216 3.27 -6.60 10.24
C VAL A 216 3.45 -6.62 8.72
N ILE A 217 4.08 -7.67 8.17
CA ILE A 217 4.30 -7.79 6.72
C ILE A 217 2.97 -7.89 5.97
N GLU A 218 1.99 -8.57 6.56
CA GLU A 218 0.65 -8.70 5.98
C GLU A 218 -0.05 -7.35 5.97
N GLY A 219 -0.06 -6.63 7.10
CA GLY A 219 -0.59 -5.26 7.18
C GLY A 219 -2.10 -5.16 6.94
N LEU A 220 -2.86 -6.25 7.14
CA LEU A 220 -4.30 -6.31 6.88
C LEU A 220 -5.09 -6.38 8.19
N GLU A 221 -5.77 -5.29 8.53
CA GLU A 221 -6.61 -5.15 9.72
C GLU A 221 -7.84 -6.09 9.66
N HIS A 222 -8.34 -6.35 8.44
CA HIS A 222 -9.51 -7.21 8.23
C HIS A 222 -9.31 -8.66 8.68
N THR A 223 -8.05 -9.08 8.86
CA THR A 223 -7.71 -10.41 9.40
C THR A 223 -8.08 -10.54 10.87
N ARG A 224 -8.28 -9.40 11.55
CA ARG A 224 -8.64 -9.31 12.97
C ARG A 224 -7.66 -10.07 13.87
N ARG A 225 -6.38 -10.07 13.50
CA ARG A 225 -5.30 -10.67 14.31
C ARG A 225 -5.24 -10.01 15.70
N TYR A 226 -5.45 -8.70 15.75
CA TYR A 226 -5.55 -7.93 16.97
C TYR A 226 -6.82 -7.10 16.98
N THR A 227 -7.36 -6.90 18.17
CA THR A 227 -8.54 -6.07 18.41
C THR A 227 -8.39 -5.28 19.70
N VAL A 228 -8.98 -4.09 19.72
CA VAL A 228 -9.17 -3.30 20.94
C VAL A 228 -10.64 -3.21 21.27
N ARG A 229 -10.93 -3.16 22.57
CA ARG A 229 -12.31 -3.10 23.05
C ARG A 229 -12.75 -1.65 23.22
N GLU A 230 -13.64 -1.18 22.36
CA GLU A 230 -14.13 0.20 22.42
C GLU A 230 -15.66 0.24 22.41
N GLY A 231 -16.26 0.92 23.40
CA GLY A 231 -17.69 1.23 23.42
C GLY A 231 -18.67 0.05 23.40
N GLY A 232 -18.22 -1.20 23.61
CA GLY A 232 -19.10 -2.37 23.43
C GLY A 232 -18.64 -3.35 22.34
N VAL A 233 -17.68 -2.94 21.50
CA VAL A 233 -17.36 -3.63 20.25
C VAL A 233 -15.86 -3.88 20.13
N ASP A 234 -15.50 -4.99 19.49
CA ASP A 234 -14.12 -5.29 19.12
C ASP A 234 -13.79 -4.56 17.80
N VAL A 235 -12.85 -3.64 17.86
CA VAL A 235 -12.37 -2.88 16.70
C VAL A 235 -11.05 -3.48 16.25
N PRO A 236 -10.88 -3.86 14.97
CA PRO A 236 -9.61 -4.37 14.47
C PRO A 236 -8.53 -3.30 14.54
N VAL A 237 -7.31 -3.71 14.91
CA VAL A 237 -6.11 -2.87 14.90
C VAL A 237 -4.96 -3.65 14.28
N LEU A 238 -3.96 -2.93 13.78
CA LEU A 238 -2.69 -3.51 13.37
C LEU A 238 -1.70 -3.51 14.54
N PHE A 239 -0.55 -4.16 14.33
CA PHE A 239 0.55 -4.19 15.29
C PHE A 239 1.45 -2.97 15.06
N ASP A 240 1.89 -2.31 16.15
CA ASP A 240 2.88 -1.24 16.09
C ASP A 240 4.27 -1.79 16.48
N PRO A 241 5.12 -2.14 15.51
CA PRO A 241 6.43 -2.70 15.80
C PRO A 241 7.41 -1.65 16.31
N SER A 242 7.28 -0.39 15.89
CA SER A 242 8.26 0.64 16.19
C SER A 242 7.93 1.43 17.46
N ASP A 243 6.66 1.47 17.86
CA ASP A 243 6.19 2.07 19.12
C ASP A 243 6.83 3.46 19.34
N PHE A 244 6.76 4.31 18.30
CA PHE A 244 7.37 5.64 18.35
C PHE A 244 6.66 6.54 19.38
N ASP A 245 5.37 6.30 19.60
CA ASP A 245 4.56 7.07 20.54
C ASP A 245 4.59 6.55 21.99
N ASN A 246 5.17 5.37 22.26
CA ASN A 246 5.19 4.71 23.57
C ASN A 246 3.79 4.48 24.16
N GLY A 247 2.84 4.05 23.33
CA GLY A 247 1.44 3.79 23.68
C GLY A 247 0.61 5.05 23.99
N THR A 248 1.00 6.22 23.49
CA THR A 248 0.34 7.51 23.78
C THR A 248 -0.55 8.02 22.65
N ASP A 249 -0.62 7.31 21.53
CA ASP A 249 -1.44 7.66 20.37
C ASP A 249 -2.96 7.50 20.58
N GLY A 250 -3.36 6.71 21.58
CA GLY A 250 -4.75 6.38 21.89
C GLY A 250 -5.40 5.39 20.91
N LEU A 251 -4.63 4.78 20.00
CA LEU A 251 -5.14 3.81 19.03
C LEU A 251 -5.21 2.40 19.61
N GLY A 252 -4.37 2.11 20.61
CA GLY A 252 -4.36 0.86 21.38
C GLY A 252 -3.80 -0.33 20.61
N ALA A 253 -2.98 -0.10 19.59
CA ALA A 253 -2.28 -1.17 18.90
C ALA A 253 -1.37 -1.92 19.88
N PRO A 254 -1.32 -3.27 19.81
CA PRO A 254 -0.27 -4.00 20.49
C PRO A 254 1.07 -3.76 19.81
N GLY A 255 2.15 -3.77 20.60
CA GLY A 255 3.52 -3.71 20.11
C GLY A 255 4.40 -4.75 20.80
N PHE A 256 5.68 -4.82 20.41
CA PHE A 256 6.63 -5.79 20.97
C PHE A 256 6.78 -5.67 22.51
N ARG A 257 6.62 -4.46 23.05
CA ARG A 257 6.68 -4.23 24.51
C ARG A 257 5.62 -5.00 25.28
N ASP A 258 4.44 -5.23 24.71
CA ASP A 258 3.37 -6.00 25.34
C ASP A 258 3.75 -7.48 25.53
N PHE A 259 4.75 -7.95 24.78
CA PHE A 259 5.29 -9.30 24.81
C PHE A 259 6.67 -9.37 25.50
N GLY A 260 7.13 -8.27 26.11
CA GLY A 260 8.42 -8.20 26.80
C GLY A 260 9.63 -8.06 25.88
N GLU A 261 9.40 -7.72 24.62
CA GLU A 261 10.42 -7.48 23.59
C GLU A 261 10.56 -5.95 23.36
N PRO A 262 11.74 -5.44 22.99
CA PRO A 262 11.89 -4.01 22.69
C PRO A 262 11.19 -3.65 21.37
N PRO A 263 10.84 -2.37 21.14
CA PRO A 263 10.37 -1.92 19.84
C PRO A 263 11.40 -2.16 18.74
N LEU A 264 10.95 -2.65 17.59
CA LEU A 264 11.79 -2.94 16.43
C LEU A 264 12.01 -1.67 15.60
N ARG A 265 13.26 -1.20 15.64
CA ARG A 265 13.72 0.02 14.96
C ARG A 265 15.06 -0.23 14.27
N PRO A 266 15.06 -1.02 13.19
CA PRO A 266 16.28 -1.55 12.57
C PRO A 266 17.16 -0.42 12.01
N ARG A 267 18.44 -0.44 12.40
CA ARG A 267 19.47 0.55 12.05
C ARG A 267 20.79 -0.15 11.83
N VAL A 268 21.53 0.28 10.82
CA VAL A 268 22.87 -0.22 10.51
C VAL A 268 23.78 0.95 10.17
N LEU A 269 25.07 0.83 10.50
CA LEU A 269 26.06 1.78 10.00
C LEU A 269 26.17 1.63 8.48
N SER A 270 26.11 2.75 7.77
CA SER A 270 26.23 2.78 6.31
C SER A 270 27.69 2.59 5.92
N LYS A 271 28.07 1.35 5.63
CA LYS A 271 29.44 0.98 5.23
C LYS A 271 29.43 -0.27 4.33
N PRO A 272 30.50 -0.49 3.56
CA PRO A 272 30.67 -1.75 2.84
C PRO A 272 30.65 -2.96 3.79
N THR A 273 30.10 -4.07 3.33
CA THR A 273 30.02 -5.31 4.08
C THR A 273 31.42 -5.79 4.46
N GLY A 274 31.64 -6.05 5.74
CA GLY A 274 32.93 -6.47 6.28
C GLY A 274 33.93 -5.33 6.54
N ALA A 275 33.61 -4.07 6.21
CA ALA A 275 34.42 -2.92 6.59
C ALA A 275 34.32 -2.65 8.11
N PRO A 276 35.38 -2.12 8.75
CA PRO A 276 35.32 -1.69 10.14
C PRO A 276 34.33 -0.53 10.34
N ASP A 277 33.83 -0.35 11.56
CA ASP A 277 32.90 0.74 11.90
C ASP A 277 33.50 2.13 11.67
N SER A 278 34.84 2.25 11.70
CA SER A 278 35.56 3.48 11.37
C SER A 278 35.33 3.98 9.95
N ASP A 279 34.88 3.10 9.05
CA ASP A 279 34.66 3.39 7.64
C ASP A 279 33.19 3.73 7.35
N ALA A 280 32.35 3.79 8.39
CA ALA A 280 30.96 4.20 8.26
C ALA A 280 30.84 5.67 7.86
N VAL A 281 29.95 5.94 6.89
CA VAL A 281 29.65 7.29 6.40
C VAL A 281 28.34 7.86 6.98
N GLY A 282 27.76 7.17 7.96
CA GLY A 282 26.51 7.52 8.63
C GLY A 282 25.73 6.28 9.04
N VAL A 283 24.41 6.42 9.13
CA VAL A 283 23.48 5.38 9.54
C VAL A 283 22.37 5.24 8.50
N SER A 284 21.98 4.01 8.21
CA SER A 284 20.80 3.67 7.42
C SER A 284 19.81 2.90 8.28
N GLY A 285 18.52 3.00 8.00
CA GLY A 285 17.50 2.33 8.80
C GLY A 285 16.14 2.24 8.12
N MET A 286 15.22 1.56 8.79
CA MET A 286 13.82 1.51 8.41
C MET A 286 12.93 2.01 9.55
N SER A 287 12.05 2.95 9.23
CA SER A 287 11.00 3.43 10.12
C SER A 287 9.64 2.86 9.69
N LEU A 288 8.92 2.31 10.67
CA LEU A 288 7.60 1.72 10.51
C LEU A 288 6.55 2.45 11.36
N PRO A 289 6.23 3.72 11.08
CA PRO A 289 5.25 4.45 11.86
C PRO A 289 3.85 3.84 11.73
N TYR A 290 3.15 3.78 12.85
CA TYR A 290 1.73 3.43 12.94
C TYR A 290 0.88 4.70 13.08
N LEU A 291 -0.11 4.86 12.20
CA LEU A 291 -0.84 6.14 12.06
C LEU A 291 -2.34 6.01 12.31
N ALA A 292 -2.90 4.85 12.01
CA ALA A 292 -4.33 4.57 12.04
C ALA A 292 -4.56 3.06 12.20
N ARG A 293 -5.70 2.70 12.79
CA ARG A 293 -6.05 1.31 13.10
C ARG A 293 -6.15 0.42 11.88
N GLU A 294 -6.64 0.98 10.79
CA GLU A 294 -6.83 0.32 9.51
C GLU A 294 -5.63 0.49 8.55
N GLY A 295 -4.56 1.16 9.00
CA GLY A 295 -3.44 1.54 8.16
C GLY A 295 -3.64 2.85 7.40
N GLU A 296 -2.54 3.45 6.94
CA GLU A 296 -2.54 4.75 6.26
C GLU A 296 -1.46 4.76 5.17
N HIS A 297 -1.71 5.42 4.03
CA HIS A 297 -0.76 5.46 2.90
C HIS A 297 0.47 6.35 3.15
N GLY A 298 0.42 7.21 4.15
CA GLY A 298 1.48 8.15 4.44
C GLY A 298 1.09 9.13 5.53
N PHE A 299 2.08 9.74 6.15
CA PHE A 299 1.86 10.96 6.92
C PHE A 299 1.84 12.15 5.98
N LEU A 300 0.95 13.11 6.26
CA LEU A 300 0.81 14.32 5.47
C LEU A 300 1.28 15.52 6.30
N PHE A 301 0.41 16.51 6.46
CA PHE A 301 0.69 17.69 7.27
C PHE A 301 0.51 17.35 8.75
N SER A 302 1.34 17.98 9.58
CA SER A 302 1.22 17.92 11.04
C SER A 302 -0.21 18.18 11.50
N SER A 303 -0.74 17.28 12.34
CA SER A 303 -2.08 17.37 12.91
C SER A 303 -2.00 17.52 14.43
N PRO A 304 -2.08 18.74 14.98
CA PRO A 304 -1.93 18.98 16.41
C PRO A 304 -3.08 18.44 17.27
N PHE A 305 -4.11 17.87 16.65
CA PHE A 305 -5.27 17.31 17.34
C PHE A 305 -5.11 15.82 17.66
N LYS A 306 -4.10 15.14 17.12
CA LYS A 306 -3.78 13.75 17.49
C LYS A 306 -3.20 13.72 18.89
N ALA A 307 -3.53 12.69 19.68
CA ALA A 307 -2.98 12.51 21.02
C ALA A 307 -1.44 12.41 20.98
N PHE A 308 -0.93 11.63 20.02
CA PHE A 308 0.44 11.70 19.56
C PHE A 308 0.46 12.08 18.07
N ASN A 309 1.04 13.23 17.74
CA ASN A 309 1.12 13.71 16.37
C ASN A 309 2.26 13.02 15.61
N ILE A 310 2.01 11.76 15.24
CA ILE A 310 2.95 10.91 14.49
C ILE A 310 3.36 11.55 13.14
N ASP A 311 2.49 12.35 12.52
CA ASP A 311 2.82 13.04 11.27
C ASP A 311 3.97 14.04 11.49
N ASN A 312 3.88 14.84 12.54
CA ASN A 312 4.93 15.80 12.91
C ASN A 312 6.19 15.10 13.41
N PHE A 313 6.05 14.00 14.15
CA PHE A 313 7.17 13.15 14.54
C PHE A 313 7.98 12.70 13.32
N MET A 314 7.30 12.15 12.30
CA MET A 314 7.97 11.67 11.10
C MET A 314 8.59 12.81 10.28
N ILE A 315 7.91 13.95 10.16
CA ILE A 315 8.46 15.15 9.52
C ILE A 315 9.77 15.58 10.20
N ASN A 316 9.76 15.68 11.53
CA ASN A 316 10.93 16.12 12.29
C ASN A 316 12.07 15.09 12.28
N GLN A 317 11.77 13.79 12.36
CA GLN A 317 12.77 12.72 12.23
C GLN A 317 13.47 12.79 10.87
N ILE A 318 12.70 12.91 9.79
CA ILE A 318 13.25 12.99 8.43
C ILE A 318 14.05 14.27 8.26
N ALA A 319 13.54 15.40 8.73
CA ALA A 319 14.26 16.67 8.69
C ALA A 319 15.61 16.58 9.43
N TRP A 320 15.63 16.00 10.63
CA TRP A 320 16.86 15.79 11.40
C TRP A 320 17.85 14.89 10.66
N TYR A 321 17.36 13.79 10.09
CA TYR A 321 18.18 12.88 9.31
C TYR A 321 18.84 13.59 8.11
N PHE A 322 18.12 14.47 7.41
CA PHE A 322 18.70 15.29 6.35
C PHE A 322 19.69 16.35 6.87
N VAL A 323 19.37 17.02 7.98
CA VAL A 323 20.23 18.05 8.58
C VAL A 323 21.57 17.47 9.04
N THR A 324 21.57 16.23 9.54
CA THR A 324 22.79 15.51 9.92
C THR A 324 23.48 14.81 8.76
N GLY A 325 23.01 14.98 7.51
CA GLY A 325 23.56 14.26 6.36
C GLY A 325 23.42 12.73 6.44
N GLY A 326 22.46 12.24 7.24
CA GLY A 326 22.23 10.83 7.49
C GLY A 326 23.15 10.21 8.55
N HIS A 327 23.74 11.01 9.44
CA HIS A 327 24.57 10.49 10.53
C HIS A 327 23.76 10.13 11.78
N GLU A 328 22.54 10.65 11.93
CA GLU A 328 21.68 10.35 13.07
C GLU A 328 20.22 10.12 12.68
N ILE A 329 19.62 9.07 13.24
CA ILE A 329 18.17 8.86 13.27
C ILE A 329 17.72 9.02 14.72
N ARG A 330 16.81 9.96 14.98
CA ARG A 330 16.29 10.26 16.33
C ARG A 330 14.85 9.77 16.46
N ASP A 331 14.51 9.26 17.65
CA ASP A 331 13.16 8.78 17.98
C ASP A 331 12.59 9.45 19.24
N ASP A 332 13.16 10.60 19.63
CA ASP A 332 12.73 11.26 20.84
C ASP A 332 11.24 11.61 20.76
N PRO A 333 10.42 11.28 21.77
CA PRO A 333 8.99 11.55 21.72
C PRO A 333 8.66 13.01 21.44
N CYS A 334 9.48 13.96 21.91
CA CYS A 334 9.38 15.40 21.63
C CYS A 334 9.39 15.78 20.14
N LEU A 335 9.73 14.86 19.23
CA LEU A 335 9.61 15.09 17.81
C LEU A 335 8.14 15.26 17.40
N HIS A 336 7.19 14.70 18.15
CA HIS A 336 5.76 14.79 17.83
C HIS A 336 5.19 16.20 17.99
N ASP A 337 5.76 17.04 18.85
CA ASP A 337 5.31 18.41 19.13
C ASP A 337 6.39 19.46 18.83
N SER A 338 7.48 19.03 18.20
CA SER A 338 8.65 19.86 17.86
C SER A 338 9.33 20.49 19.09
N SER A 339 9.18 19.93 20.29
CA SER A 339 9.77 20.46 21.52
C SER A 339 11.21 20.01 21.78
N CYS A 340 11.76 19.13 20.93
CA CYS A 340 13.15 18.68 21.08
C CYS A 340 14.14 19.85 20.95
N GLU A 341 14.99 20.03 21.97
CA GLU A 341 15.97 21.12 22.03
C GLU A 341 16.90 21.12 20.80
N PHE A 342 17.31 19.94 20.35
CA PHE A 342 18.25 19.80 19.24
C PHE A 342 17.72 20.34 17.90
N LEU A 343 16.40 20.41 17.71
CA LEU A 343 15.80 20.96 16.48
C LEU A 343 16.08 22.46 16.30
N PHE A 344 16.42 23.15 17.40
CA PHE A 344 16.72 24.58 17.40
C PHE A 344 18.21 24.89 17.52
N THR A 345 19.03 23.86 17.72
CA THR A 345 20.48 23.97 17.72
C THR A 345 21.03 23.70 16.33
N ARG A 346 22.11 24.41 15.96
CA ARG A 346 22.83 24.09 14.72
C ARG A 346 23.41 22.69 14.87
N ALA A 347 23.16 21.79 13.92
CA ALA A 347 23.80 20.48 13.93
C ALA A 347 25.33 20.65 13.98
N PRO A 348 26.05 19.79 14.72
CA PRO A 348 27.51 19.79 14.72
C PRO A 348 28.01 19.69 13.27
N GLU A 349 29.01 20.51 12.92
CA GLU A 349 29.66 20.47 11.60
C GLU A 349 30.36 19.13 11.33
#